data_AF-A0AAD7GT39-F1
#
_entry.id   AF-A0AAD7GT39-F1
#
_cell.length_a   1.000
_cell.length_b   1.000
_cell.length_c   1.000
_cell.angle_alpha   90.00
_cell.angle_beta   90.00
_cell.angle_gamma   90.00
#
_symmetry.space_group_name_H-M   'P 1'
#
loop_
_entity.id
_entity.type
_entity.pdbx_description
1 polymer ?
#
loop_
_entity_poly.entity_id
_entity_poly.type
_entity_poly.pdbx_seq_one_letter_code
_entity_poly.pdbx_strand_id
1 'polypeptide(L)'
;MSSDNSPMTLEMRVGEVNIGLAISGAVIMALVLLSFAYVAWFPPSRKHINRVSFRLLVYAMVSSIIYACCLVPTLKASHPSAACTATTFLTSTSLMFSAGMLCSISLNLQLVLVHGVDGRMMEKYYVFGCAFLSAVCNITPLAAGQLGFIPAYGICWFNNPNDAIQFRWVIGAQSFWILLMASMEVVSFVVLACFMMRNQRRSTRILSNTTASLQRIAPTPPILLYRGIILRIGLYPLCSCLLNFSGCILDLYLANHTNGTLLGRILNSMDLLVYAVRTLVYALLAATDPSFLRALHALRAKPAASTMCSARQTANTRTVHTQYTQRSSCGSTPDRPLVGARADGDVVEKPIPVEPAEDARTDPEQGHMAERLSGQDASEAPPEGIACQI
;
A
#
# COMPACT_ATOMS: atom_id res chain seq x y z
N MET A 1 18.17 -29.76 47.74
CA MET A 1 17.03 -29.05 47.13
C MET A 1 17.43 -28.71 45.71
N SER A 2 16.93 -29.49 44.76
CA SER A 2 17.29 -29.40 43.34
C SER A 2 16.42 -28.34 42.66
N SER A 3 17.03 -27.26 42.20
CA SER A 3 16.37 -26.15 41.47
C SER A 3 16.75 -26.22 40.00
N ASP A 4 16.42 -27.34 39.35
CA ASP A 4 16.96 -27.69 38.01
C ASP A 4 15.92 -27.65 36.87
N ASN A 5 14.74 -27.03 37.08
CA ASN A 5 13.60 -27.17 36.15
C ASN A 5 13.07 -25.87 35.50
N SER A 6 13.82 -24.77 35.48
CA SER A 6 13.22 -23.45 35.16
C SER A 6 13.39 -22.89 33.73
N PRO A 7 14.48 -23.12 32.96
CA PRO A 7 14.64 -22.41 31.69
C PRO A 7 13.88 -23.04 30.51
N MET A 8 13.84 -24.38 30.42
CA MET A 8 13.25 -25.07 29.25
C MET A 8 11.72 -24.97 29.18
N THR A 9 11.04 -24.85 30.33
CA THR A 9 9.57 -24.72 30.39
C THR A 9 9.09 -23.34 29.94
N LEU A 10 9.91 -22.30 30.09
CA LEU A 10 9.55 -20.94 29.66
C LEU A 10 9.55 -20.82 28.13
N GLU A 11 10.54 -21.39 27.44
CA GLU A 11 10.66 -21.34 25.98
C GLU A 11 9.49 -22.00 25.28
N MET A 12 9.09 -23.17 25.77
CA MET A 12 7.94 -23.90 25.23
C MET A 12 6.66 -23.05 25.33
N ARG A 13 6.45 -22.39 26.47
CA ARG A 13 5.30 -21.50 26.67
C ARG A 13 5.33 -20.28 25.75
N VAL A 14 6.49 -19.67 25.55
CA VAL A 14 6.59 -18.48 24.68
C VAL A 14 6.40 -18.85 23.20
N GLY A 15 6.92 -19.99 22.75
CA GLY A 15 6.67 -20.52 21.41
C GLY A 15 5.17 -20.77 21.16
N GLU A 16 4.47 -21.38 22.13
CA GLU A 16 3.02 -21.60 22.06
C GLU A 16 2.23 -20.29 21.97
N VAL A 17 2.61 -19.28 22.76
CA VAL A 17 1.98 -17.95 22.72
C VAL A 17 2.18 -17.29 21.36
N ASN A 18 3.39 -17.35 20.80
CA ASN A 18 3.69 -16.77 19.49
C ASN A 18 2.92 -17.45 18.36
N ILE A 19 2.81 -18.79 18.40
CA ILE A 19 2.01 -19.55 17.44
C ILE A 19 0.52 -19.20 17.58
N GLY A 20 0.00 -19.13 18.81
CA GLY A 20 -1.39 -18.72 19.06
C GLY A 20 -1.69 -17.31 18.55
N LEU A 21 -0.75 -16.38 18.72
CA LEU A 21 -0.88 -15.02 18.24
C LEU A 21 -0.84 -14.93 16.71
N ALA A 22 0.06 -15.69 16.06
CA ALA A 22 0.14 -15.75 14.61
C ALA A 22 -1.14 -16.34 13.99
N ILE A 23 -1.68 -17.42 14.58
CA ILE A 23 -2.93 -18.05 14.13
C ILE A 23 -4.11 -17.11 14.32
N SER A 24 -4.25 -16.49 15.51
CA SER A 24 -5.35 -15.56 15.77
C SER A 24 -5.29 -14.33 14.86
N GLY A 25 -4.08 -13.78 14.63
CA GLY A 25 -3.86 -12.71 13.66
C GLY A 25 -4.27 -13.10 12.24
N ALA A 26 -3.90 -14.29 11.78
CA ALA A 26 -4.30 -14.82 10.48
C ALA A 26 -5.82 -14.99 10.35
N VAL A 27 -6.48 -15.51 11.39
CA VAL A 27 -7.95 -15.69 11.42
C VAL A 27 -8.65 -14.33 11.36
N ILE A 28 -8.25 -13.36 12.19
CA ILE A 28 -8.83 -12.02 12.18
C ILE A 28 -8.62 -11.37 10.81
N MET A 29 -7.41 -11.48 10.24
CA MET A 29 -7.12 -10.94 8.91
C MET A 29 -7.98 -11.58 7.82
N ALA A 30 -8.17 -12.90 7.87
CA ALA A 30 -9.05 -13.61 6.94
C ALA A 30 -10.51 -13.15 7.08
N LEU A 31 -11.02 -12.96 8.30
CA LEU A 31 -12.37 -12.42 8.54
C LEU A 31 -12.52 -11.00 7.98
N VAL A 32 -11.50 -10.16 8.09
CA VAL A 32 -11.50 -8.81 7.48
C VAL A 32 -11.52 -8.91 5.95
N LEU A 33 -10.72 -9.77 5.34
CA LEU A 33 -10.76 -10.00 3.88
C LEU A 33 -12.09 -10.56 3.39
N LEU A 34 -12.70 -11.49 4.12
CA LEU A 34 -14.04 -12.00 3.82
C LEU A 34 -15.07 -10.87 3.91
N SER A 35 -14.95 -9.99 4.91
CA SER A 35 -15.79 -8.80 5.02
C SER A 35 -15.58 -7.85 3.85
N PHE A 36 -14.34 -7.68 3.37
CA PHE A 36 -14.05 -6.88 2.18
C PHE A 36 -14.67 -7.49 0.93
N ALA A 37 -14.52 -8.80 0.72
CA ALA A 37 -15.14 -9.52 -0.39
C ALA A 37 -16.66 -9.41 -0.36
N TYR A 38 -17.27 -9.57 0.82
CA TYR A 38 -18.70 -9.40 1.02
C TYR A 38 -19.17 -8.00 0.64
N VAL A 39 -18.53 -6.94 1.16
CA VAL A 39 -18.90 -5.56 0.83
C VAL A 39 -18.63 -5.23 -0.65
N ALA A 40 -17.56 -5.79 -1.23
CA ALA A 40 -17.25 -5.66 -2.65
C ALA A 40 -18.28 -6.36 -3.55
N TRP A 41 -19.02 -7.34 -3.06
CA TRP A 41 -20.10 -7.98 -3.82
C TRP A 41 -21.21 -6.98 -4.18
N PHE A 42 -21.50 -6.00 -3.31
CA PHE A 42 -22.61 -5.05 -3.48
C PHE A 42 -22.23 -3.84 -4.37
N PRO A 43 -22.94 -3.61 -5.50
CA PRO A 43 -22.65 -2.51 -6.43
C PRO A 43 -22.60 -1.09 -5.81
N PRO A 44 -23.47 -0.70 -4.86
CA PRO A 44 -23.41 0.62 -4.24
C PRO A 44 -22.10 0.87 -3.50
N SER A 45 -21.59 -0.15 -2.81
CA SER A 45 -20.40 -0.06 -1.96
C SER A 45 -19.08 -0.16 -2.77
N ARG A 46 -19.09 -0.79 -3.95
CA ARG A 46 -17.91 -0.94 -4.84
C ARG A 46 -17.21 0.39 -5.15
N LYS A 47 -17.97 1.47 -5.31
CA LYS A 47 -17.41 2.80 -5.62
C LYS A 47 -16.45 3.31 -4.55
N HIS A 48 -16.67 2.95 -3.28
CA HIS A 48 -15.80 3.36 -2.18
C HIS A 48 -14.53 2.50 -2.04
N ILE A 49 -14.59 1.25 -2.53
CA ILE A 49 -13.55 0.23 -2.40
C ILE A 49 -12.58 0.23 -3.58
N ASN A 50 -12.98 0.73 -4.75
CA ASN A 50 -12.16 0.72 -5.98
C ASN A 50 -11.01 1.74 -5.99
N ARG A 51 -10.33 1.93 -4.86
CA ARG A 51 -9.15 2.77 -4.70
C ARG A 51 -7.90 1.89 -4.82
N VAL A 52 -6.88 2.38 -5.51
CA VAL A 52 -5.61 1.66 -5.71
C VAL A 52 -4.98 1.26 -4.37
N SER A 53 -4.83 2.21 -3.43
CA SER A 53 -4.27 1.89 -2.10
C SER A 53 -5.05 0.80 -1.35
N PHE A 54 -6.37 0.68 -1.59
CA PHE A 54 -7.15 -0.41 -0.99
C PHE A 54 -6.86 -1.76 -1.64
N ARG A 55 -6.70 -1.80 -2.98
CA ARG A 55 -6.26 -3.02 -3.68
C ARG A 55 -4.86 -3.46 -3.23
N LEU A 56 -3.92 -2.52 -3.12
CA LEU A 56 -2.58 -2.78 -2.59
C LEU A 56 -2.63 -3.33 -1.16
N LEU A 57 -3.52 -2.80 -0.31
CA LEU A 57 -3.74 -3.30 1.06
C LEU A 57 -4.26 -4.75 1.05
N VAL A 58 -5.21 -5.08 0.16
CA VAL A 58 -5.69 -6.46 0.01
C VAL A 58 -4.56 -7.41 -0.37
N TYR A 59 -3.68 -7.03 -1.31
CA TYR A 59 -2.52 -7.84 -1.68
C TYR A 59 -1.56 -8.05 -0.49
N ALA A 60 -1.30 -6.99 0.30
CA ALA A 60 -0.49 -7.09 1.51
C ALA A 60 -1.10 -8.05 2.55
N MET A 61 -2.43 -7.98 2.75
CA MET A 61 -3.14 -8.85 3.68
C MET A 61 -3.14 -10.32 3.23
N VAL A 62 -3.40 -10.59 1.94
CA VAL A 62 -3.33 -11.96 1.41
C VAL A 62 -1.94 -12.54 1.61
N SER A 63 -0.90 -11.77 1.32
CA SER A 63 0.48 -12.20 1.55
C SER A 63 0.80 -12.42 3.04
N SER A 64 0.27 -11.57 3.92
CA SER A 64 0.44 -11.72 5.38
C SER A 64 -0.27 -12.95 5.94
N ILE A 65 -1.37 -13.41 5.33
CA ILE A 65 -2.00 -14.69 5.68
C ILE A 65 -1.10 -15.85 5.24
N ILE A 66 -0.56 -15.82 4.01
CA ILE A 66 0.39 -16.83 3.53
C ILE A 66 1.59 -16.92 4.48
N TYR A 67 2.14 -15.77 4.87
CA TYR A 67 3.20 -15.66 5.87
C TYR A 67 2.84 -16.38 7.16
N ALA A 68 1.70 -16.06 7.77
CA ALA A 68 1.28 -16.66 9.03
C ALA A 68 1.05 -18.18 8.93
N CYS A 69 0.48 -18.65 7.82
CA CYS A 69 0.28 -20.08 7.55
C CYS A 69 1.61 -20.83 7.38
N CYS A 70 2.62 -20.20 6.76
CA CYS A 70 3.95 -20.80 6.56
C CYS A 70 4.86 -20.68 7.80
N LEU A 71 4.61 -19.69 8.67
CA LEU A 71 5.36 -19.51 9.91
C LEU A 71 5.16 -20.68 10.88
N VAL A 72 3.92 -21.15 11.08
CA VAL A 72 3.63 -22.25 12.01
C VAL A 72 4.45 -23.53 11.74
N PRO A 73 4.48 -24.10 10.51
CA PRO A 73 5.30 -25.28 10.23
C PRO A 73 6.81 -24.98 10.30
N THR A 74 7.23 -23.76 9.99
CA THR A 74 8.64 -23.31 10.14
C THR A 74 9.11 -23.39 11.59
N LEU A 75 8.22 -23.07 12.54
CA LEU A 75 8.48 -23.13 13.99
C LEU A 75 8.30 -24.54 14.61
N LYS A 76 7.58 -25.44 13.94
CA LYS A 76 7.27 -26.79 14.45
C LYS A 76 8.07 -27.89 13.76
N ALA A 77 9.03 -27.55 12.91
CA ALA A 77 9.82 -28.55 12.22
C ALA A 77 10.67 -29.37 13.20
N SER A 78 10.65 -30.69 13.06
CA SER A 78 11.43 -31.58 13.92
C SER A 78 12.65 -32.18 13.22
N HIS A 79 12.68 -32.15 11.90
CA HIS A 79 13.73 -32.77 11.09
C HIS A 79 13.91 -32.05 9.75
N PRO A 80 15.09 -32.19 9.11
CA PRO A 80 15.33 -31.70 7.76
C PRO A 80 14.33 -32.30 6.77
N SER A 81 13.62 -31.45 6.03
CA SER A 81 12.65 -31.88 5.02
C SER A 81 12.54 -30.83 3.90
N ALA A 82 12.11 -31.26 2.71
CA ALA A 82 11.82 -30.32 1.63
C ALA A 82 10.70 -29.34 2.01
N ALA A 83 9.74 -29.79 2.84
CA ALA A 83 8.67 -28.95 3.37
C ALA A 83 9.23 -27.80 4.23
N CYS A 84 10.22 -28.07 5.09
CA CYS A 84 10.91 -27.07 5.91
C CYS A 84 11.55 -25.96 5.08
N THR A 85 12.27 -26.33 4.01
CA THR A 85 12.86 -25.37 3.07
C THR A 85 11.79 -24.58 2.31
N ALA A 86 10.74 -25.25 1.83
CA ALA A 86 9.64 -24.62 1.10
C ALA A 86 8.86 -23.62 1.97
N THR A 87 8.55 -23.96 3.22
CA THR A 87 7.84 -23.06 4.14
C THR A 87 8.70 -21.87 4.54
N THR A 88 10.01 -22.04 4.70
CA THR A 88 10.94 -20.92 4.94
C THR A 88 10.96 -19.97 3.76
N PHE A 89 11.10 -20.50 2.54
CA PHE A 89 11.07 -19.72 1.31
C PHE A 89 9.75 -18.93 1.17
N LEU A 90 8.61 -19.58 1.41
CA LEU A 90 7.30 -18.92 1.34
C LEU A 90 7.13 -17.88 2.46
N THR A 91 7.59 -18.15 3.67
CA THR A 91 7.60 -17.21 4.80
C THR A 91 8.37 -15.94 4.42
N SER A 92 9.62 -16.07 3.98
CA SER A 92 10.45 -14.90 3.64
C SER A 92 9.96 -14.16 2.39
N THR A 93 9.48 -14.88 1.37
CA THR A 93 8.93 -14.26 0.15
C THR A 93 7.66 -13.48 0.44
N SER A 94 6.71 -14.06 1.18
CA SER A 94 5.44 -13.40 1.54
C SER A 94 5.65 -12.23 2.49
N LEU A 95 6.58 -12.37 3.44
CA LEU A 95 7.01 -11.27 4.30
C LEU A 95 7.51 -10.07 3.47
N MET A 96 8.44 -10.31 2.56
CA MET A 96 9.05 -9.24 1.77
C MET A 96 8.06 -8.62 0.78
N PHE A 97 7.22 -9.45 0.15
CA PHE A 97 6.15 -8.95 -0.72
C PHE A 97 5.16 -8.08 0.06
N SER A 98 4.70 -8.53 1.23
CA SER A 98 3.79 -7.75 2.09
C SER A 98 4.40 -6.39 2.48
N ALA A 99 5.67 -6.37 2.91
CA ALA A 99 6.39 -5.12 3.21
C ALA A 99 6.47 -4.19 1.98
N GLY A 100 6.76 -4.74 0.81
CA GLY A 100 6.78 -3.97 -0.45
C GLY A 100 5.43 -3.39 -0.83
N MET A 101 4.34 -4.13 -0.61
CA MET A 101 2.98 -3.61 -0.86
C MET A 101 2.63 -2.46 0.08
N LEU A 102 3.03 -2.52 1.36
CA LEU A 102 2.80 -1.44 2.33
C LEU A 102 3.64 -0.19 2.00
N CYS A 103 4.90 -0.39 1.62
CA CYS A 103 5.74 0.68 1.10
C CYS A 103 5.10 1.33 -0.15
N SER A 104 4.56 0.51 -1.06
CA SER A 104 3.86 0.98 -2.25
C SER A 104 2.59 1.77 -1.94
N ILE A 105 1.87 1.46 -0.85
CA ILE A 105 0.74 2.28 -0.38
C ILE A 105 1.24 3.68 0.00
N SER A 106 2.36 3.78 0.73
CA SER A 106 2.96 5.05 1.12
C SER A 106 3.40 5.87 -0.09
N LEU A 107 4.12 5.25 -1.04
CA LEU A 107 4.54 5.87 -2.29
C LEU A 107 3.36 6.33 -3.14
N ASN A 108 2.32 5.50 -3.28
CA ASN A 108 1.13 5.86 -4.05
C ASN A 108 0.43 7.10 -3.47
N LEU A 109 0.37 7.21 -2.14
CA LEU A 109 -0.22 8.37 -1.47
C LEU A 109 0.62 9.63 -1.73
N GLN A 110 1.95 9.53 -1.68
CA GLN A 110 2.83 10.63 -2.04
C GLN A 110 2.66 11.04 -3.51
N LEU A 111 2.70 10.09 -4.45
CA LEU A 111 2.60 10.34 -5.88
C LEU A 111 1.27 10.97 -6.28
N VAL A 112 0.15 10.48 -5.74
CA VAL A 112 -1.17 11.02 -6.03
C VAL A 112 -1.37 12.41 -5.42
N LEU A 113 -0.96 12.63 -4.15
CA LEU A 113 -1.26 13.88 -3.44
C LEU A 113 -0.26 15.00 -3.72
N VAL A 114 1.02 14.67 -3.84
CA VAL A 114 2.10 15.65 -4.01
C VAL A 114 2.38 15.89 -5.49
N HIS A 115 2.41 14.83 -6.29
CA HIS A 115 2.81 14.90 -7.70
C HIS A 115 1.63 14.86 -8.68
N GLY A 116 0.41 14.56 -8.22
CA GLY A 116 -0.77 14.48 -9.09
C GLY A 116 -0.73 13.35 -10.10
N VAL A 117 0.11 12.33 -9.88
CA VAL A 117 0.24 11.17 -10.78
C VAL A 117 -0.97 10.24 -10.61
N ASP A 118 -1.47 9.67 -11.71
CA ASP A 118 -2.55 8.69 -11.65
C ASP A 118 -2.05 7.36 -11.03
N GLY A 119 -2.43 7.12 -9.78
CA GLY A 119 -2.08 5.90 -9.06
C GLY A 119 -2.58 4.61 -9.74
N ARG A 120 -3.60 4.68 -10.62
CA ARG A 120 -4.11 3.49 -11.32
C ARG A 120 -3.10 2.92 -12.31
N MET A 121 -2.35 3.78 -12.99
CA MET A 121 -1.31 3.34 -13.91
C MET A 121 -0.11 2.75 -13.16
N MET A 122 0.16 3.24 -11.95
CA MET A 122 1.28 2.81 -11.13
C MET A 122 1.08 1.45 -10.45
N GLU A 123 -0.17 1.01 -10.27
CA GLU A 123 -0.50 -0.24 -9.58
C GLU A 123 0.21 -1.47 -10.14
N LYS A 124 0.20 -1.64 -11.48
CA LYS A 124 0.87 -2.77 -12.14
C LYS A 124 2.37 -2.79 -11.86
N TYR A 125 3.00 -1.62 -11.79
CA TYR A 125 4.43 -1.49 -11.51
C TYR A 125 4.75 -1.79 -10.05
N TYR A 126 3.89 -1.40 -9.11
CA TYR A 126 4.05 -1.76 -7.71
C TYR A 126 3.97 -3.28 -7.51
N VAL A 127 2.91 -3.92 -8.03
CA VAL A 127 2.72 -5.37 -7.86
C VAL A 127 3.85 -6.14 -8.53
N PHE A 128 4.18 -5.79 -9.77
CA PHE A 128 5.27 -6.44 -10.51
C PHE A 128 6.63 -6.22 -9.83
N GLY A 129 6.95 -4.99 -9.45
CA GLY A 129 8.21 -4.64 -8.79
C GLY A 129 8.38 -5.36 -7.45
N CYS A 130 7.35 -5.38 -6.60
CA CYS A 130 7.37 -6.09 -5.33
C CYS A 130 7.47 -7.61 -5.52
N ALA A 131 6.71 -8.18 -6.47
CA ALA A 131 6.79 -9.61 -6.78
C ALA A 131 8.18 -10.01 -7.29
N PHE A 132 8.71 -9.25 -8.25
CA PHE A 132 10.04 -9.48 -8.82
C PHE A 132 11.14 -9.38 -7.75
N LEU A 133 11.13 -8.30 -6.95
CA LEU A 133 12.10 -8.13 -5.87
C LEU A 133 11.97 -9.26 -4.83
N SER A 134 10.75 -9.62 -4.42
CA SER A 134 10.48 -10.74 -3.51
C SER A 134 11.04 -12.06 -4.01
N ALA A 135 10.87 -12.35 -5.30
CA ALA A 135 11.37 -13.56 -5.93
C ALA A 135 12.90 -13.56 -6.00
N VAL A 136 13.52 -12.49 -6.51
CA VAL A 136 14.99 -12.42 -6.69
C VAL A 136 15.72 -12.62 -5.37
N CYS A 137 15.32 -11.92 -4.31
CA CYS A 137 16.04 -12.00 -3.04
C CYS A 137 15.84 -13.34 -2.31
N ASN A 138 14.76 -14.07 -2.56
CA ASN A 138 14.49 -15.36 -1.91
C ASN A 138 14.85 -16.59 -2.76
N ILE A 139 14.84 -16.48 -4.09
CA ILE A 139 15.33 -17.53 -4.99
C ILE A 139 16.84 -17.66 -4.86
N THR A 140 17.57 -16.56 -4.67
CA THR A 140 19.04 -16.59 -4.53
C THR A 140 19.52 -17.48 -3.37
N PRO A 141 19.08 -17.30 -2.11
CA PRO A 141 19.46 -18.18 -1.01
C PRO A 141 18.90 -19.60 -1.17
N LEU A 142 17.73 -19.77 -1.81
CA LEU A 142 17.19 -21.10 -2.11
C LEU A 142 18.09 -21.87 -3.08
N ALA A 143 18.49 -21.23 -4.19
CA ALA A 143 19.38 -21.80 -5.19
C ALA A 143 20.79 -22.08 -4.64
N ALA A 144 21.25 -21.25 -3.70
CA ALA A 144 22.50 -21.43 -2.99
C ALA A 144 22.44 -22.49 -1.86
N GLY A 145 21.29 -23.17 -1.67
CA GLY A 145 21.12 -24.20 -0.64
C GLY A 145 21.22 -23.68 0.78
N GLN A 146 20.92 -22.40 1.01
CA GLN A 146 21.09 -21.72 2.29
C GLN A 146 19.85 -21.80 3.19
N LEU A 147 18.74 -22.33 2.69
CA LEU A 147 17.49 -22.48 3.45
C LEU A 147 17.33 -23.93 3.93
N GLY A 148 17.20 -24.14 5.23
CA GLY A 148 17.09 -25.49 5.80
C GLY A 148 16.76 -25.54 7.29
N PHE A 149 16.75 -26.75 7.83
CA PHE A 149 16.52 -26.98 9.25
C PHE A 149 17.78 -26.68 10.06
N ILE A 150 17.64 -25.94 11.17
CA ILE A 150 18.74 -25.65 12.11
C ILE A 150 18.53 -26.51 13.37
N PRO A 151 19.35 -27.56 13.59
CA PRO A 151 19.19 -28.46 14.73
C PRO A 151 19.30 -27.77 16.09
N ALA A 152 20.09 -26.70 16.20
CA ALA A 152 20.30 -25.97 17.44
C ALA A 152 19.04 -25.28 17.99
N TYR A 153 18.12 -24.88 17.10
CA TYR A 153 16.92 -24.13 17.45
C TYR A 153 15.63 -24.90 17.19
N GLY A 154 15.69 -26.01 16.45
CA GLY A 154 14.50 -26.78 16.08
C GLY A 154 13.56 -26.02 15.15
N ILE A 155 14.09 -25.13 14.31
CA ILE A 155 13.32 -24.32 13.36
C ILE A 155 13.90 -24.41 11.95
N CYS A 156 13.09 -24.05 10.97
CA CYS A 156 13.53 -23.88 9.59
C CYS A 156 13.94 -22.42 9.35
N TRP A 157 15.18 -22.18 8.93
CA TRP A 157 15.67 -20.85 8.65
C TRP A 157 16.90 -20.88 7.72
N PHE A 158 17.69 -19.80 7.68
CA PHE A 158 18.98 -19.78 7.00
C PHE A 158 19.95 -20.74 7.68
N ASN A 159 20.28 -21.86 7.05
CA ASN A 159 21.16 -22.89 7.58
C ASN A 159 22.54 -22.78 6.93
N ASN A 160 23.53 -22.27 7.67
CA ASN A 160 24.92 -22.27 7.26
C ASN A 160 25.81 -22.59 8.48
N PRO A 161 26.81 -23.48 8.36
CA PRO A 161 27.72 -23.78 9.46
C PRO A 161 28.65 -22.61 9.82
N ASN A 162 28.81 -21.63 8.94
CA ASN A 162 29.59 -20.42 9.17
C ASN A 162 28.65 -19.23 9.44
N ASP A 163 28.63 -18.78 10.69
CA ASP A 163 27.81 -17.66 11.17
C ASP A 163 28.00 -16.38 10.32
N ALA A 164 29.21 -16.10 9.87
CA ALA A 164 29.48 -14.91 9.06
C ALA A 164 28.83 -15.01 7.66
N ILE A 165 28.74 -16.21 7.09
CA ILE A 165 28.04 -16.44 5.82
C ILE A 165 26.52 -16.38 6.05
N GLN A 166 26.02 -17.00 7.11
CA GLN A 166 24.61 -16.91 7.50
C GLN A 166 24.17 -15.45 7.67
N PHE A 167 24.95 -14.65 8.39
CA PHE A 167 24.72 -13.23 8.62
C PHE A 167 24.62 -12.44 7.30
N ARG A 168 25.53 -12.69 6.35
CA ARG A 168 25.48 -12.07 5.02
C ARG A 168 24.21 -12.42 4.26
N TRP A 169 23.72 -13.66 4.37
CA TRP A 169 22.46 -14.06 3.75
C TRP A 169 21.25 -13.40 4.39
N VAL A 170 21.18 -13.36 5.72
CA VAL A 170 20.08 -12.67 6.44
C VAL A 170 20.02 -11.20 6.04
N ILE A 171 21.16 -10.51 5.98
CA ILE A 171 21.23 -9.11 5.54
C ILE A 171 20.83 -8.96 4.07
N GLY A 172 21.50 -9.69 3.18
CA GLY A 172 21.40 -9.49 1.74
C GLY A 172 20.08 -9.98 1.13
N ALA A 173 19.47 -11.01 1.71
CA ALA A 173 18.21 -11.57 1.22
C ALA A 173 16.98 -10.89 1.84
N GLN A 174 17.08 -10.36 3.06
CA GLN A 174 15.90 -9.91 3.82
C GLN A 174 16.10 -8.54 4.48
N SER A 175 16.97 -8.43 5.48
CA SER A 175 16.98 -7.25 6.38
C SER A 175 17.30 -5.94 5.64
N PHE A 176 18.25 -5.96 4.71
CA PHE A 176 18.60 -4.77 3.93
C PHE A 176 17.39 -4.22 3.14
N TRP A 177 16.66 -5.10 2.46
CA TRP A 177 15.51 -4.71 1.63
C TRP A 177 14.33 -4.23 2.45
N ILE A 178 14.04 -4.89 3.58
CA ILE A 178 12.98 -4.45 4.50
C ILE A 178 13.31 -3.10 5.12
N LEU A 179 14.58 -2.86 5.52
CA LEU A 179 15.02 -1.56 6.02
C LEU A 179 14.95 -0.47 4.94
N LEU A 180 15.28 -0.79 3.70
CA LEU A 180 15.14 0.14 2.57
C LEU A 180 13.67 0.54 2.38
N MET A 181 12.75 -0.42 2.38
CA MET A 181 11.31 -0.17 2.27
C MET A 181 10.78 0.65 3.45
N ALA A 182 11.17 0.32 4.69
CA ALA A 182 10.80 1.09 5.87
C ALA A 182 11.35 2.53 5.82
N SER A 183 12.56 2.72 5.31
CA SER A 183 13.15 4.05 5.12
C SER A 183 12.39 4.86 4.07
N MET A 184 11.99 4.24 2.96
CA MET A 184 11.14 4.86 1.94
C MET A 184 9.77 5.25 2.49
N GLU A 185 9.19 4.44 3.39
CA GLU A 185 7.95 4.77 4.08
C GLU A 185 8.11 6.02 4.96
N VAL A 186 9.20 6.13 5.71
CA VAL A 186 9.51 7.30 6.55
C VAL A 186 9.65 8.55 5.68
N VAL A 187 10.44 8.48 4.61
CA VAL A 187 10.62 9.61 3.68
C VAL A 187 9.28 10.04 3.08
N SER A 188 8.48 9.08 2.62
CA SER A 188 7.16 9.36 2.04
C SER A 188 6.21 10.00 3.06
N PHE A 189 6.22 9.49 4.30
CA PHE A 189 5.44 10.04 5.40
C PHE A 189 5.84 11.47 5.73
N VAL A 190 7.15 11.76 5.84
CA VAL A 190 7.66 13.11 6.12
C VAL A 190 7.29 14.08 4.99
N VAL A 191 7.50 13.70 3.73
CA VAL A 191 7.13 14.52 2.56
C VAL A 191 5.64 14.84 2.58
N LEU A 192 4.79 13.83 2.80
CA LEU A 192 3.36 14.02 2.85
C LEU A 192 2.93 14.90 4.03
N ALA A 193 3.48 14.67 5.23
CA ALA A 193 3.18 15.47 6.41
C ALA A 193 3.55 16.94 6.17
N CYS A 194 4.74 17.21 5.63
CA CYS A 194 5.17 18.56 5.25
C CYS A 194 4.25 19.20 4.21
N PHE A 195 3.84 18.46 3.18
CA PHE A 195 2.92 18.93 2.15
C PHE A 195 1.55 19.29 2.76
N MET A 196 0.99 18.43 3.59
CA MET A 196 -0.31 18.65 4.23
C MET A 196 -0.28 19.82 5.21
N MET A 197 0.79 19.94 6.02
CA MET A 197 0.97 21.09 6.91
C MET A 197 1.06 22.41 6.13
N ARG A 198 1.79 22.43 5.02
CA ARG A 198 1.91 23.62 4.17
C ARG A 198 0.56 23.98 3.53
N ASN A 199 -0.17 22.99 3.03
CA ASN A 199 -1.48 23.21 2.42
C ASN A 199 -2.52 23.70 3.45
N GLN A 200 -2.53 23.11 4.65
CA GLN A 200 -3.40 23.55 5.73
C GLN A 200 -3.13 25.01 6.11
N ARG A 201 -1.85 25.39 6.27
CA ARG A 201 -1.47 26.79 6.53
C ARG A 201 -1.95 27.74 5.44
N ARG A 202 -1.90 27.33 4.16
CA ARG A 202 -2.42 28.13 3.04
C ARG A 202 -3.94 28.27 3.10
N SER A 203 -4.66 27.18 3.31
CA SER A 203 -6.13 27.19 3.41
C SER A 203 -6.63 28.03 4.58
N THR A 204 -5.97 27.96 5.75
CA THR A 204 -6.34 28.78 6.91
C THR A 204 -6.11 30.27 6.66
N ARG A 205 -5.05 30.66 5.93
CA ARG A 205 -4.82 32.06 5.55
C ARG A 205 -5.89 32.60 4.60
N ILE A 206 -6.36 31.79 3.65
CA ILE A 206 -7.44 32.20 2.73
C ILE A 206 -8.76 32.36 3.50
N LEU A 207 -9.10 31.38 4.35
CA LEU A 207 -10.36 31.42 5.11
C LEU A 207 -10.38 32.60 6.10
N SER A 208 -9.28 32.88 6.81
CA SER A 208 -9.22 34.02 7.73
C SER A 208 -9.44 35.37 7.05
N ASN A 209 -9.01 35.55 5.80
CA ASN A 209 -9.25 36.78 5.04
C ASN A 209 -10.72 36.94 4.61
N THR A 210 -11.43 35.86 4.30
CA THR A 210 -12.84 35.92 3.83
C THR A 210 -13.84 35.93 4.98
N THR A 211 -13.51 35.38 6.15
CA THR A 211 -14.47 35.20 7.26
C THR A 211 -14.73 36.50 8.04
N ALA A 212 -13.90 37.53 7.87
CA ALA A 212 -14.13 38.84 8.49
C ALA A 212 -15.44 39.54 8.01
N SER A 213 -16.07 39.07 6.92
CA SER A 213 -17.27 39.71 6.35
C SER A 213 -18.55 38.84 6.32
N LEU A 214 -18.51 37.53 6.62
CA LEU A 214 -19.65 36.61 6.37
C LEU A 214 -20.03 35.66 7.54
N GLN A 215 -19.71 36.03 8.79
CA GLN A 215 -19.80 35.17 9.98
C GLN A 215 -21.21 34.81 10.50
N ARG A 216 -22.28 34.72 9.70
CA ARG A 216 -23.64 34.48 10.25
C ARG A 216 -24.35 33.17 9.95
N ILE A 217 -23.87 32.30 9.05
CA ILE A 217 -24.56 31.04 8.76
C ILE A 217 -23.52 29.93 8.54
N ALA A 218 -23.09 29.26 9.61
CA ALA A 218 -21.94 28.36 9.60
C ALA A 218 -22.32 26.89 9.27
N PRO A 219 -21.88 26.33 8.13
CA PRO A 219 -21.73 24.88 7.97
C PRO A 219 -20.50 24.40 8.76
N THR A 220 -20.54 23.13 9.18
CA THR A 220 -19.52 22.45 9.98
C THR A 220 -18.09 22.64 9.45
N PRO A 221 -17.08 22.82 10.33
CA PRO A 221 -15.73 23.17 9.91
C PRO A 221 -15.08 22.03 9.12
N PRO A 222 -14.56 22.28 7.89
CA PRO A 222 -13.93 21.28 7.02
C PRO A 222 -12.67 20.63 7.62
N ILE A 223 -12.16 21.16 8.73
CA ILE A 223 -10.95 20.69 9.43
C ILE A 223 -11.11 19.28 10.00
N LEU A 224 -12.29 18.92 10.54
CA LEU A 224 -12.47 17.61 11.19
C LEU A 224 -12.51 16.45 10.17
N LEU A 225 -13.02 16.70 8.96
CA LEU A 225 -13.01 15.74 7.85
C LEU A 225 -11.59 15.42 7.35
N TYR A 226 -10.70 16.42 7.36
CA TYR A 226 -9.32 16.24 6.92
C TYR A 226 -8.49 15.44 7.91
N ARG A 227 -8.72 15.62 9.22
CA ARG A 227 -7.96 14.94 10.29
C ARG A 227 -8.09 13.42 10.23
N GLY A 228 -9.29 12.90 9.96
CA GLY A 228 -9.50 11.45 9.82
C GLY A 228 -8.82 10.87 8.57
N ILE A 229 -8.73 11.65 7.50
CA ILE A 229 -8.05 11.24 6.26
C ILE A 229 -6.53 11.24 6.49
N ILE A 230 -5.98 12.30 7.11
CA ILE A 230 -4.55 12.40 7.45
C ILE A 230 -4.12 11.24 8.35
N LEU A 231 -4.87 10.99 9.43
CA LEU A 231 -4.51 9.97 10.41
C LEU A 231 -4.50 8.59 9.76
N ARG A 232 -5.48 8.28 8.92
CA ARG A 232 -5.50 7.04 8.14
C ARG A 232 -4.30 6.92 7.21
N ILE A 233 -4.00 7.97 6.45
CA ILE A 233 -2.93 7.97 5.44
C ILE A 233 -1.55 7.83 6.08
N GLY A 234 -1.35 8.41 7.27
CA GLY A 234 -0.10 8.32 8.01
C GLY A 234 0.05 7.06 8.87
N LEU A 235 -1.06 6.45 9.33
CA LEU A 235 -1.00 5.35 10.30
C LEU A 235 -0.50 4.03 9.69
N TYR A 236 -0.85 3.69 8.44
CA TYR A 236 -0.33 2.46 7.81
C TYR A 236 1.19 2.49 7.65
N PRO A 237 1.79 3.53 7.03
CA PRO A 237 3.24 3.60 6.90
C PRO A 237 3.94 3.69 8.26
N LEU A 238 3.37 4.41 9.24
CA LEU A 238 3.96 4.51 10.57
C LEU A 238 3.99 3.16 11.29
N CYS A 239 2.87 2.45 11.33
CA CYS A 239 2.81 1.12 11.96
C CYS A 239 3.69 0.12 11.22
N SER A 240 3.70 0.15 9.88
CA SER A 240 4.56 -0.74 9.08
C SER A 240 6.04 -0.45 9.34
N CYS A 241 6.45 0.81 9.30
CA CYS A 241 7.78 1.28 9.66
C CYS A 241 8.22 0.76 11.04
N LEU A 242 7.42 0.99 12.09
CA LEU A 242 7.76 0.54 13.45
C LEU A 242 7.95 -0.98 13.52
N LEU A 243 7.08 -1.76 12.89
CA LEU A 243 7.15 -3.22 12.90
C LEU A 243 8.28 -3.77 12.02
N ASN A 244 8.62 -3.09 10.93
CA ASN A 244 9.70 -3.47 10.02
C ASN A 244 11.07 -3.14 10.63
N PHE A 245 11.25 -1.93 11.20
CA PHE A 245 12.49 -1.58 11.91
C PHE A 245 12.72 -2.47 13.12
N SER A 246 11.68 -2.71 13.95
CA SER A 246 11.83 -3.55 15.14
C SER A 246 12.24 -4.98 14.78
N GLY A 247 11.57 -5.58 13.78
CA GLY A 247 11.94 -6.92 13.30
C GLY A 247 13.35 -6.96 12.71
N CYS A 248 13.73 -5.97 11.89
CA CYS A 248 15.08 -5.94 11.31
C CYS A 248 16.19 -5.77 12.37
N ILE A 249 15.97 -4.93 13.39
CA ILE A 249 16.95 -4.76 14.47
C ILE A 249 17.12 -6.06 15.24
N LEU A 250 16.03 -6.78 15.52
CA LEU A 250 16.07 -8.07 16.20
C LEU A 250 16.74 -9.14 15.34
N ASP A 251 16.39 -9.25 14.05
CA ASP A 251 17.01 -10.14 13.07
C ASP A 251 18.54 -9.92 13.00
N LEU A 252 18.98 -8.67 12.86
CA LEU A 252 20.40 -8.31 12.79
C LEU A 252 21.13 -8.64 14.09
N TYR A 253 20.50 -8.37 15.23
CA TYR A 253 21.08 -8.68 16.53
C TYR A 253 21.24 -10.19 16.72
N LEU A 254 20.21 -10.97 16.40
CA LEU A 254 20.20 -12.42 16.48
C LEU A 254 21.21 -13.06 15.54
N ALA A 255 21.36 -12.50 14.34
CA ALA A 255 22.32 -13.00 13.37
C ALA A 255 23.77 -12.68 13.76
N ASN A 256 24.03 -11.63 14.55
CA ASN A 256 25.38 -11.27 15.03
C ASN A 256 25.75 -11.95 16.37
N HIS A 257 24.77 -12.28 17.20
CA HIS A 257 24.98 -12.91 18.51
C HIS A 257 24.46 -14.35 18.48
N THR A 258 25.12 -15.19 17.70
CA THR A 258 24.94 -16.63 17.74
C THR A 258 25.52 -17.20 19.04
N ASN A 259 24.83 -18.21 19.59
CA ASN A 259 25.24 -19.13 20.66
C ASN A 259 24.52 -18.97 22.00
N GLY A 260 23.35 -19.60 22.10
CA GLY A 260 22.89 -20.33 23.29
C GLY A 260 22.59 -19.53 24.56
N THR A 261 22.90 -18.24 24.60
CA THR A 261 22.67 -17.37 25.76
C THR A 261 21.18 -17.20 26.01
N LEU A 262 20.80 -17.05 27.29
CA LEU A 262 19.43 -16.73 27.69
C LEU A 262 18.90 -15.48 26.96
N LEU A 263 19.77 -14.47 26.76
CA LEU A 263 19.42 -13.24 26.05
C LEU A 263 19.04 -13.51 24.59
N GLY A 264 19.82 -14.33 23.86
CA GLY A 264 19.48 -14.70 22.48
C GLY A 264 18.13 -15.39 22.36
N ARG A 265 17.79 -16.26 23.32
CA ARG A 265 16.48 -16.94 23.35
C ARG A 265 15.31 -15.99 23.65
N ILE A 266 15.50 -15.05 24.58
CA ILE A 266 14.52 -13.99 24.86
C ILE A 266 14.33 -13.11 23.61
N LEU A 267 15.41 -12.71 22.94
CA LEU A 267 15.33 -11.87 21.75
C LEU A 267 14.68 -12.59 20.57
N ASN A 268 14.97 -13.87 20.35
CA ASN A 268 14.30 -14.69 19.35
C ASN A 268 12.79 -14.79 19.63
N SER A 269 12.43 -14.89 20.91
CA SER A 269 11.03 -14.89 21.33
C SER A 269 10.33 -13.55 21.09
N MET A 270 11.02 -12.43 21.34
CA MET A 270 10.52 -11.07 21.06
C MET A 270 10.39 -10.82 19.55
N ASP A 271 11.32 -11.33 18.76
CA ASP A 271 11.28 -11.24 17.31
C ASP A 271 10.04 -11.94 16.75
N LEU A 272 9.83 -13.20 17.14
CA LEU A 272 8.61 -13.95 16.83
C LEU A 272 7.33 -13.24 17.28
N LEU A 273 7.36 -12.58 18.44
CA LEU A 273 6.23 -11.79 18.93
C LEU A 273 5.95 -10.59 18.02
N VAL A 274 6.98 -9.83 17.61
CA VAL A 274 6.83 -8.69 16.68
C VAL A 274 6.23 -9.15 15.36
N TYR A 275 6.71 -10.27 14.83
CA TYR A 275 6.21 -10.89 13.62
C TYR A 275 4.75 -11.35 13.72
N ALA A 276 4.36 -11.96 14.85
CA ALA A 276 2.98 -12.37 15.09
C ALA A 276 2.03 -11.15 15.26
N VAL A 277 2.44 -10.15 16.06
CA VAL A 277 1.72 -8.89 16.28
C VAL A 277 1.48 -8.15 14.97
N ARG A 278 2.41 -8.22 14.01
CA ARG A 278 2.28 -7.54 12.71
C ARG A 278 0.98 -7.87 12.00
N THR A 279 0.62 -9.15 11.94
CA THR A 279 -0.62 -9.57 11.26
C THR A 279 -1.87 -9.02 11.95
N LEU A 280 -1.89 -9.05 13.29
CA LEU A 280 -2.97 -8.48 14.08
C LEU A 280 -3.10 -6.97 13.84
N VAL A 281 -2.00 -6.23 13.89
CA VAL A 281 -1.98 -4.77 13.68
C VAL A 281 -2.50 -4.45 12.27
N TYR A 282 -2.04 -5.14 11.24
CA TYR A 282 -2.51 -4.90 9.87
C TYR A 282 -4.00 -5.24 9.70
N ALA A 283 -4.50 -6.30 10.35
CA ALA A 283 -5.91 -6.63 10.32
C ALA A 283 -6.76 -5.56 11.01
N LEU A 284 -6.32 -5.03 12.16
CA LEU A 284 -7.01 -3.95 12.88
C LEU A 284 -7.00 -2.64 12.09
N LEU A 285 -5.86 -2.29 11.48
CA LEU A 285 -5.76 -1.14 10.60
C LEU A 285 -6.70 -1.28 9.38
N ALA A 286 -6.76 -2.45 8.77
CA ALA A 286 -7.67 -2.73 7.67
C ALA A 286 -9.15 -2.66 8.11
N ALA A 287 -9.49 -3.20 9.29
CA ALA A 287 -10.86 -3.18 9.82
C ALA A 287 -11.34 -1.75 10.18
N THR A 288 -10.43 -0.90 10.65
CA THR A 288 -10.71 0.49 11.01
C THR A 288 -10.60 1.47 9.84
N ASP A 289 -10.36 0.95 8.63
CA ASP A 289 -10.19 1.74 7.42
C ASP A 289 -11.46 2.56 7.10
N PRO A 290 -11.39 3.90 7.02
CA PRO A 290 -12.54 4.75 6.72
C PRO A 290 -13.25 4.46 5.39
N SER A 291 -12.57 3.92 4.36
CA SER A 291 -13.24 3.54 3.11
C SER A 291 -14.07 2.30 3.32
N PHE A 292 -13.55 1.34 4.08
CA PHE A 292 -14.30 0.17 4.47
C PHE A 292 -15.50 0.54 5.35
N LEU A 293 -15.31 1.39 6.38
CA LEU A 293 -16.41 1.87 7.23
C LEU A 293 -17.48 2.62 6.42
N ARG A 294 -17.10 3.48 5.47
CA ARG A 294 -18.06 4.15 4.56
C ARG A 294 -18.81 3.15 3.68
N ALA A 295 -18.12 2.13 3.18
CA ALA A 295 -18.73 1.08 2.36
C ALA A 295 -19.72 0.22 3.17
N LEU A 296 -19.40 -0.05 4.45
CA LEU A 296 -20.32 -0.69 5.40
C LEU A 296 -21.52 0.20 5.74
N HIS A 297 -21.30 1.51 5.93
CA HIS A 297 -22.39 2.46 6.18
C HIS A 297 -23.32 2.56 4.97
N ALA A 298 -22.78 2.56 3.75
CA ALA A 298 -23.55 2.52 2.51
C ALA A 298 -24.38 1.23 2.37
N LEU A 299 -23.87 0.09 2.88
CA LEU A 299 -24.61 -1.17 2.94
C LEU A 299 -25.77 -1.11 3.94
N ARG A 300 -25.55 -0.50 5.11
CA ARG A 300 -26.54 -0.38 6.19
C ARG A 300 -27.61 0.66 5.93
N ALA A 301 -27.30 1.68 5.14
CA ALA A 301 -28.30 2.61 4.64
C ALA A 301 -29.27 1.82 3.77
N LYS A 302 -30.35 1.31 4.38
CA LYS A 302 -31.45 0.65 3.67
C LYS A 302 -31.80 1.55 2.49
N PRO A 303 -31.99 1.02 1.27
CA PRO A 303 -32.51 1.80 0.17
C PRO A 303 -33.85 2.36 0.64
N ALA A 304 -33.84 3.62 1.10
CA ALA A 304 -35.03 4.35 1.45
C ALA A 304 -35.85 4.30 0.18
N ALA A 305 -36.95 3.57 0.28
CA ALA A 305 -37.64 2.98 -0.84
C ALA A 305 -37.75 3.98 -1.99
N SER A 306 -37.25 3.61 -3.16
CA SER A 306 -37.56 4.23 -4.44
C SER A 306 -39.04 4.04 -4.82
N THR A 307 -39.94 4.03 -3.83
CA THR A 307 -41.38 3.87 -3.91
C THR A 307 -42.10 5.22 -4.07
N MET A 308 -41.40 6.37 -4.04
CA MET A 308 -42.04 7.69 -4.19
C MET A 308 -41.38 8.58 -5.23
N CYS A 309 -41.32 8.14 -6.50
CA CYS A 309 -41.29 9.12 -7.59
C CYS A 309 -41.81 8.59 -8.95
N SER A 310 -42.77 7.66 -8.94
CA SER A 310 -43.56 7.35 -10.16
C SER A 310 -45.00 7.89 -10.10
N ALA A 311 -45.39 8.57 -9.02
CA ALA A 311 -46.78 9.02 -8.81
C ALA A 311 -47.03 10.53 -8.99
N ARG A 312 -46.02 11.34 -9.38
CA ARG A 312 -46.21 12.81 -9.46
C ARG A 312 -45.73 13.47 -10.76
N GLN A 313 -45.47 12.70 -11.81
CA GLN A 313 -45.14 13.25 -13.14
C GLN A 313 -46.31 13.25 -14.13
N THR A 314 -47.51 12.82 -13.71
CA THR A 314 -48.73 12.86 -14.53
C THR A 314 -49.63 14.07 -14.27
N ALA A 315 -49.23 15.03 -13.42
CA ALA A 315 -50.13 16.10 -12.98
C ALA A 315 -49.72 17.54 -13.35
N ASN A 316 -48.65 17.79 -14.11
CA ASN A 316 -48.26 19.18 -14.42
C ASN A 316 -47.82 19.47 -15.87
N THR A 317 -48.23 18.63 -16.84
CA THR A 317 -48.12 18.94 -18.29
C THR A 317 -49.40 19.59 -18.84
N ARG A 318 -50.05 20.43 -18.04
CA ARG A 318 -51.06 21.38 -18.50
C ARG A 318 -50.78 22.69 -17.79
N THR A 319 -50.80 23.79 -18.54
CA THR A 319 -50.75 25.18 -18.06
C THR A 319 -49.38 25.84 -17.91
N VAL A 320 -48.53 25.82 -18.95
CA VAL A 320 -47.74 27.01 -19.30
C VAL A 320 -47.79 27.18 -20.82
N HIS A 321 -48.93 27.65 -21.28
CA HIS A 321 -49.12 28.18 -22.62
C HIS A 321 -49.51 29.64 -22.44
N THR A 322 -48.58 30.51 -22.03
CA THR A 322 -48.77 31.95 -22.13
C THR A 322 -47.46 32.72 -21.97
N GLN A 323 -47.22 33.61 -22.94
CA GLN A 323 -46.32 34.75 -22.91
C GLN A 323 -44.82 34.50 -22.86
N TYR A 324 -44.20 34.45 -24.04
CA TYR A 324 -43.13 35.41 -24.33
C TYR A 324 -43.27 35.93 -25.76
N THR A 325 -43.54 37.23 -25.84
CA THR A 325 -43.78 38.04 -27.03
C THR A 325 -42.51 38.83 -27.33
N GLN A 326 -42.13 38.92 -28.62
CA GLN A 326 -41.27 39.94 -29.27
C GLN A 326 -39.80 40.04 -28.77
N ARG A 327 -38.76 40.15 -29.60
CA ARG A 327 -38.61 40.98 -30.82
C ARG A 327 -37.24 40.64 -31.48
N SER A 328 -37.08 41.02 -32.77
CA SER A 328 -35.83 41.13 -33.54
C SER A 328 -35.38 39.85 -34.27
N SER A 329 -35.08 39.79 -35.57
CA SER A 329 -35.09 40.76 -36.68
C SER A 329 -35.01 39.97 -38.00
N CYS A 330 -35.57 40.57 -39.05
CA CYS A 330 -35.59 40.13 -40.45
C CYS A 330 -34.23 39.78 -41.05
N GLY A 331 -34.24 38.80 -41.97
CA GLY A 331 -33.16 38.51 -42.91
C GLY A 331 -33.62 37.50 -43.96
N SER A 332 -34.26 38.00 -45.02
CA SER A 332 -34.81 37.29 -46.17
C SER A 332 -33.75 36.94 -47.22
N THR A 333 -33.83 35.76 -47.84
CA THR A 333 -33.43 35.53 -49.26
C THR A 333 -34.19 34.34 -49.86
N PRO A 334 -34.38 34.29 -51.20
CA PRO A 334 -35.52 33.64 -51.85
C PRO A 334 -35.23 32.30 -52.55
N ASP A 335 -36.33 31.70 -52.98
CA ASP A 335 -36.57 30.42 -53.65
C ASP A 335 -35.66 30.05 -54.84
N ARG A 336 -35.45 28.73 -55.02
CA ARG A 336 -35.51 28.04 -56.33
C ARG A 336 -35.82 26.53 -56.18
N PRO A 337 -36.33 25.87 -57.24
CA PRO A 337 -37.38 24.85 -57.11
C PRO A 337 -36.96 23.38 -57.35
N LEU A 338 -37.86 22.51 -56.89
CA LEU A 338 -38.22 21.13 -57.26
C LEU A 338 -37.53 20.48 -58.49
N VAL A 339 -36.80 19.39 -58.22
CA VAL A 339 -36.64 18.14 -59.00
C VAL A 339 -36.30 17.09 -57.93
N GLY A 340 -36.97 15.95 -57.69
CA GLY A 340 -37.55 14.93 -58.55
C GLY A 340 -37.42 13.62 -57.74
N ALA A 341 -38.47 12.80 -57.72
CA ALA A 341 -38.60 11.61 -56.89
C ALA A 341 -37.61 10.48 -57.25
N ARG A 342 -37.16 9.71 -56.24
CA ARG A 342 -37.03 8.24 -56.35
C ARG A 342 -36.90 7.56 -54.98
N ALA A 343 -37.44 6.35 -54.95
CA ALA A 343 -37.66 5.48 -53.81
C ALA A 343 -36.42 4.66 -53.40
N ASP A 344 -36.62 3.97 -52.26
CA ASP A 344 -35.96 2.75 -51.79
C ASP A 344 -34.60 2.84 -51.11
N GLY A 345 -34.49 2.07 -50.01
CA GLY A 345 -33.24 1.43 -49.60
C GLY A 345 -32.68 1.85 -48.25
N ASP A 346 -33.02 1.06 -47.23
CA ASP A 346 -32.08 0.38 -46.33
C ASP A 346 -31.09 1.14 -45.42
N VAL A 347 -31.18 0.74 -44.14
CA VAL A 347 -30.10 0.49 -43.18
C VAL A 347 -29.09 1.64 -42.96
N VAL A 348 -29.32 2.42 -41.90
CA VAL A 348 -28.27 3.25 -41.29
C VAL A 348 -27.63 2.50 -40.14
N GLU A 349 -26.47 1.92 -40.48
CA GLU A 349 -25.44 1.40 -39.61
C GLU A 349 -24.83 2.54 -38.75
N LYS A 350 -24.46 2.21 -37.51
CA LYS A 350 -23.94 3.14 -36.51
C LYS A 350 -22.44 3.37 -36.77
N PRO A 351 -21.90 4.61 -36.77
CA PRO A 351 -20.48 4.81 -37.01
C PRO A 351 -19.61 4.33 -35.84
N ILE A 352 -18.63 3.50 -36.18
CA ILE A 352 -17.47 3.14 -35.36
C ILE A 352 -16.54 4.36 -35.26
N PRO A 353 -16.01 4.72 -34.07
CA PRO A 353 -14.96 5.73 -33.97
C PRO A 353 -13.66 5.17 -34.56
N VAL A 354 -13.20 5.79 -35.64
CA VAL A 354 -11.89 5.55 -36.26
C VAL A 354 -10.80 6.10 -35.34
N GLU A 355 -9.93 5.19 -34.90
CA GLU A 355 -8.66 5.45 -34.23
C GLU A 355 -7.70 6.13 -35.23
N PRO A 356 -7.04 7.26 -34.89
CA PRO A 356 -6.05 7.83 -35.79
C PRO A 356 -4.79 6.95 -35.81
N ALA A 357 -4.39 6.61 -37.03
CA ALA A 357 -3.17 5.90 -37.36
C ALA A 357 -1.94 6.62 -36.77
N GLU A 358 -1.15 5.86 -36.02
CA GLU A 358 0.16 6.25 -35.52
C GLU A 358 1.17 6.05 -36.66
N ASP A 359 1.49 7.14 -37.35
CA ASP A 359 2.48 7.17 -38.43
C ASP A 359 3.88 6.90 -37.86
N ALA A 360 4.47 5.81 -38.33
CA ALA A 360 5.87 5.50 -38.21
C ALA A 360 6.69 6.53 -39.00
N ARG A 361 7.46 7.38 -38.30
CA ARG A 361 8.57 8.13 -38.89
C ARG A 361 9.85 7.84 -38.10
N THR A 362 10.61 6.90 -38.64
CA THR A 362 12.06 6.83 -38.53
C THR A 362 12.69 8.14 -39.01
N ASP A 363 13.60 8.70 -38.22
CA ASP A 363 14.77 9.40 -38.76
C ASP A 363 16.00 9.12 -37.85
N PRO A 364 17.17 8.86 -38.45
CA PRO A 364 18.47 8.70 -37.78
C PRO A 364 19.29 10.01 -37.80
N GLU A 365 20.15 10.21 -36.81
CA GLU A 365 21.42 11.00 -36.80
C GLU A 365 21.69 11.40 -35.33
N GLN A 366 22.62 10.80 -34.58
CA GLN A 366 24.09 10.89 -34.68
C GLN A 366 24.63 12.32 -34.92
N GLY A 367 25.21 12.92 -33.88
CA GLY A 367 26.18 14.01 -34.06
C GLY A 367 26.36 14.95 -32.88
N HIS A 368 27.54 14.86 -32.23
CA HIS A 368 28.22 15.92 -31.47
C HIS A 368 27.68 16.41 -30.12
N MET A 369 28.29 15.91 -29.05
CA MET A 369 29.03 16.79 -28.13
C MET A 369 30.13 15.99 -27.41
N ALA A 370 31.37 16.23 -27.84
CA ALA A 370 32.56 15.95 -27.08
C ALA A 370 33.14 17.28 -26.58
N GLU A 371 33.84 17.19 -25.45
CA GLU A 371 34.97 18.02 -25.06
C GLU A 371 34.71 19.28 -24.20
N ARG A 372 35.59 19.42 -23.19
CA ARG A 372 35.76 20.48 -22.15
C ARG A 372 35.02 20.19 -20.83
N LEU A 373 35.66 19.92 -19.69
CA LEU A 373 36.98 20.29 -19.19
C LEU A 373 37.56 19.22 -18.25
N SER A 374 38.83 18.92 -18.45
CA SER A 374 39.75 18.35 -17.48
C SER A 374 40.36 19.46 -16.60
N GLY A 375 40.73 19.08 -15.38
CA GLY A 375 41.91 19.61 -14.71
C GLY A 375 41.70 20.68 -13.64
N GLN A 376 41.67 20.26 -12.38
CA GLN A 376 42.53 20.89 -11.37
C GLN A 376 42.83 19.94 -10.22
N ASP A 377 44.09 19.52 -10.15
CA ASP A 377 44.77 18.87 -9.04
C ASP A 377 45.17 19.87 -7.94
N ALA A 378 45.60 19.29 -6.81
CA ALA A 378 46.30 19.83 -5.64
C ALA A 378 45.39 20.17 -4.44
N SER A 379 45.33 19.34 -3.40
CA SER A 379 46.34 19.13 -2.34
C SER A 379 46.43 20.30 -1.37
N GLU A 380 45.75 20.21 -0.22
CA GLU A 380 46.30 20.67 1.05
C GLU A 380 45.57 20.04 2.25
N ALA A 381 46.37 19.68 3.26
CA ALA A 381 46.01 18.97 4.48
C ALA A 381 45.45 19.96 5.55
N PRO A 382 44.98 19.47 6.73
CA PRO A 382 44.08 20.20 7.63
C PRO A 382 44.83 21.07 8.65
N PRO A 383 44.10 21.93 9.38
CA PRO A 383 44.06 21.75 10.83
C PRO A 383 42.70 22.08 11.51
N GLU A 384 42.56 21.52 12.73
CA GLU A 384 41.92 22.08 13.93
C GLU A 384 40.51 22.71 13.80
N GLY A 385 39.47 22.17 14.43
CA GLY A 385 39.33 22.13 15.88
C GLY A 385 38.35 23.23 16.33
N ILE A 386 37.05 22.91 16.46
CA ILE A 386 36.10 23.76 17.21
C ILE A 386 35.16 22.86 18.01
N ALA A 387 35.33 22.93 19.32
CA ALA A 387 34.37 22.55 20.32
C ALA A 387 33.22 23.57 20.35
N CYS A 388 31.99 23.10 20.56
CA CYS A 388 30.93 23.88 21.19
C CYS A 388 30.04 22.94 22.01
N GLN A 389 30.28 22.94 23.31
CA GLN A 389 29.26 22.73 24.34
C GLN A 389 28.25 23.88 24.22
N ILE A 390 26.94 23.58 24.15
CA ILE A 390 25.90 23.99 25.12
C ILE A 390 24.81 22.92 25.07
#